data_AF-A0A2D5VAZ0-F1
#
_entry.id   AF-A0A2D5VAZ0-F1
#
_cell.length_a   1.000
_cell.length_b   1.000
_cell.length_c   1.000
_cell.angle_alpha   90.00
_cell.angle_beta   90.00
_cell.angle_gamma   90.00
#
_symmetry.space_group_name_H-M   'P 1'
#
loop_
_entity.id
_entity.type
_entity.pdbx_description
1 polymer ?
#
loop_
_entity_poly.entity_id
_entity_poly.type
_entity_poly.pdbx_seq_one_letter_code
_entity_poly.pdbx_strand_id
1 'polypeptide(L)'
;MIITAKASNGKTGTLKLALTEKPKVTPTFTVSSLKPELTGNPGGTVSYLVKLEGKDKFADTVTLFATDLPKGVQADFDPKEVTLSAEDALKTSQVTLTVEKDIECQGLRNNPSSH
;
A
#
# COMPACT_ATOMS: atom_id res chain seq x y z
N MET A 1 4.54 -2.92 -40.91
CA MET A 1 4.21 -3.80 -42.05
C MET A 1 4.03 -2.93 -43.30
N ILE A 2 4.42 -3.39 -44.49
CA ILE A 2 4.16 -2.68 -45.75
C ILE A 2 3.34 -3.58 -46.65
N ILE A 3 2.20 -3.09 -47.14
CA ILE A 3 1.41 -3.75 -48.17
C ILE A 3 1.76 -3.11 -49.50
N THR A 4 2.07 -3.94 -50.50
CA THR A 4 2.40 -3.49 -51.85
C THR A 4 1.39 -4.09 -52.83
N ALA A 5 0.71 -3.24 -53.59
CA ALA A 5 -0.18 -3.65 -54.67
C ALA A 5 0.47 -3.30 -56.02
N LYS A 6 0.43 -4.24 -56.97
CA LYS A 6 0.93 -4.04 -58.34
C LYS A 6 -0.19 -4.25 -59.34
N ALA A 7 -0.42 -3.26 -60.18
CA ALA A 7 -1.35 -3.36 -61.30
C ALA A 7 -0.68 -4.06 -62.50
N SER A 8 -1.50 -4.68 -63.36
CA SER A 8 -1.05 -5.42 -64.56
C SER A 8 -0.24 -4.57 -65.53
N ASN A 9 -0.42 -3.25 -65.49
CA ASN A 9 0.34 -2.26 -66.26
C ASN A 9 1.70 -1.89 -65.63
N GLY A 10 2.12 -2.60 -64.59
CA GLY A 10 3.42 -2.44 -63.94
C GLY A 10 3.46 -1.40 -62.82
N LYS A 11 2.43 -0.56 -62.66
CA LYS A 11 2.39 0.46 -61.60
C LYS A 11 2.21 -0.19 -60.23
N THR A 12 2.91 0.34 -59.23
CA THR A 12 2.82 -0.13 -57.85
C THR A 12 2.37 0.97 -56.91
N GLY A 13 1.51 0.62 -55.96
CA GLY A 13 1.17 1.45 -54.81
C GLY A 13 1.57 0.75 -53.53
N THR A 14 2.11 1.50 -52.56
CA THR A 14 2.52 0.96 -51.26
C THR A 14 1.79 1.67 -50.13
N LEU A 15 1.32 0.90 -49.16
CA LEU A 15 0.78 1.39 -47.90
C LEU A 15 1.66 0.88 -46.75
N LYS A 16 2.26 1.81 -46.00
CA LYS A 16 3.06 1.48 -44.81
C LYS A 16 2.17 1.57 -43.57
N LEU A 17 1.90 0.42 -42.96
CA LEU A 17 1.19 0.31 -41.69
C LEU A 17 2.21 0.31 -40.55
N ALA A 18 2.08 1.26 -39.65
CA ALA A 18 2.76 1.24 -38.35
C ALA A 18 1.76 0.70 -37.31
N LEU A 19 2.16 -0.36 -36.59
CA LEU A 19 1.49 -0.76 -35.36
C LEU A 19 2.17 0.00 -34.24
N THR A 20 1.49 1.00 -33.69
CA THR A 20 1.97 1.68 -32.48
C THR A 20 1.44 0.89 -31.30
N GLU A 21 2.32 0.15 -30.62
CA GLU A 21 1.97 -0.46 -29.34
C GLU A 21 1.67 0.66 -28.34
N LYS A 22 0.50 0.59 -27.69
CA LYS A 22 0.17 1.50 -26.59
C LYS A 22 1.17 1.22 -25.46
N PRO A 23 1.73 2.26 -24.79
CA PRO A 23 2.65 2.03 -23.68
C PRO A 23 2.00 1.09 -22.66
N LYS A 24 2.72 0.04 -22.28
CA LYS A 24 2.30 -0.92 -21.25
C LYS A 24 2.32 -0.20 -19.90
N VAL A 25 1.17 0.34 -19.51
CA VAL A 25 0.94 0.78 -18.13
C VAL A 25 0.87 -0.44 -17.23
N THR A 26 1.70 -0.46 -16.20
CA THR A 26 1.73 -1.54 -15.20
C THR A 26 0.81 -1.15 -14.05
N PRO A 27 -0.23 -1.93 -13.73
CA PRO A 27 -1.10 -1.67 -12.59
C PRO A 27 -0.31 -1.49 -11.30
N THR A 28 -0.64 -0.47 -10.52
CA THR A 28 0.07 -0.14 -9.28
C THR A 28 -0.88 0.47 -8.27
N PHE A 29 -0.42 0.70 -7.03
CA PHE A 29 -1.18 1.37 -5.99
C PHE A 29 -0.32 2.37 -5.23
N THR A 30 -0.96 3.33 -4.56
CA THR A 30 -0.31 4.28 -3.66
C THR A 30 -0.92 4.23 -2.28
N VAL A 31 -0.09 4.43 -1.26
CA VAL A 31 -0.49 4.49 0.14
C VAL A 31 -0.19 5.88 0.68
N SER A 32 -1.15 6.46 1.39
CA SER A 32 -1.01 7.79 2.01
C SER A 32 -1.73 7.82 3.35
N SER A 33 -1.26 8.64 4.29
CA SER A 33 -1.90 8.81 5.61
C SER A 33 -2.59 10.16 5.70
N LEU A 34 -3.82 10.19 6.23
CA LEU A 34 -4.50 11.41 6.64
C LEU A 34 -4.20 11.73 8.11
N LYS A 35 -4.26 13.02 8.43
CA LYS A 35 -3.89 13.60 9.74
C LYS A 35 -4.72 12.96 10.87
N PRO A 36 -4.10 12.66 12.04
CA PRO A 36 -4.76 11.93 13.11
C PRO A 36 -5.90 12.72 13.77
N GLU A 37 -6.88 11.98 14.28
CA GLU A 37 -7.77 12.45 15.34
C GLU A 37 -7.08 12.11 16.67
N LEU A 38 -6.54 13.13 17.36
CA LEU A 38 -5.80 12.93 18.61
C LEU A 38 -6.77 12.82 19.78
N THR A 39 -6.91 11.62 20.34
CA THR A 39 -7.56 11.39 21.66
C THR A 39 -6.48 11.09 22.69
N GLY A 40 -5.71 12.10 23.10
CA GLY A 40 -4.52 11.92 23.94
C GLY A 40 -4.78 11.95 25.45
N ASN A 41 -4.76 10.78 26.11
CA ASN A 41 -4.48 10.63 27.55
C ASN A 41 -3.14 9.86 27.74
N PRO A 42 -2.41 9.99 28.87
CA PRO A 42 -1.17 9.24 29.09
C PRO A 42 -1.41 7.71 29.23
N GLY A 43 -0.80 6.92 28.34
CA GLY A 43 -1.21 5.52 28.06
C GLY A 43 -2.22 5.40 26.92
N GLY A 44 -2.32 6.45 26.08
CA GLY A 44 -3.31 6.60 25.03
C GLY A 44 -2.95 5.89 23.74
N THR A 45 -3.98 5.77 22.91
CA THR A 45 -3.90 5.27 21.54
C THR A 45 -3.89 6.44 20.56
N VAL A 46 -3.22 6.27 19.41
CA VAL A 46 -3.25 7.24 18.32
C VAL A 46 -3.76 6.55 17.07
N SER A 47 -4.83 7.07 16.50
CA SER A 47 -5.43 6.52 15.28
C SER A 47 -5.05 7.36 14.05
N TYR A 48 -4.66 6.67 12.98
CA TYR A 48 -4.44 7.28 11.67
C TYR A 48 -5.31 6.60 10.61
N LEU A 49 -5.75 7.38 9.64
CA LEU A 49 -6.45 6.85 8.47
C LEU A 49 -5.44 6.64 7.34
N VAL A 50 -5.27 5.38 6.93
CA VAL A 50 -4.47 4.96 5.78
C VAL A 50 -5.38 4.91 4.56
N LYS A 51 -5.06 5.68 3.53
CA LYS A 51 -5.74 5.70 2.25
C LYS A 51 -4.93 4.91 1.22
N LEU A 52 -5.57 3.94 0.57
CA LEU A 52 -5.04 3.15 -0.52
C LEU A 52 -5.75 3.55 -1.82
N GLU A 53 -4.97 3.80 -2.87
CA GLU A 53 -5.46 4.20 -4.18
C GLU A 53 -4.83 3.34 -5.28
N GLY A 54 -5.65 2.54 -5.96
CA GLY A 54 -5.27 1.75 -7.13
C GLY A 54 -5.17 2.61 -8.39
N LYS A 55 -4.19 2.32 -9.22
CA LYS A 55 -3.89 3.01 -10.49
C LYS A 55 -3.85 2.00 -11.63
N ASP A 56 -4.19 2.47 -12.83
CA ASP A 56 -4.13 1.65 -14.05
C ASP A 56 -4.91 0.32 -13.94
N LYS A 57 -6.09 0.36 -13.30
CA LYS A 57 -6.97 -0.81 -13.05
C LYS A 57 -6.36 -1.88 -12.13
N PHE A 58 -5.51 -1.47 -11.18
CA PHE A 58 -5.05 -2.35 -10.12
C PHE A 58 -6.23 -3.05 -9.43
N ALA A 59 -6.17 -4.37 -9.38
CA ALA A 59 -7.19 -5.22 -8.81
C ALA A 59 -6.49 -6.38 -8.08
N ASP A 60 -6.17 -6.14 -6.81
CA ASP A 60 -5.46 -7.10 -5.96
C ASP A 60 -5.69 -6.76 -4.48
N THR A 61 -5.28 -7.67 -3.59
CA THR A 61 -5.36 -7.49 -2.14
C THR A 61 -4.03 -6.98 -1.59
N VAL A 62 -4.09 -5.88 -0.85
CA VAL A 62 -2.95 -5.27 -0.16
C VAL A 62 -3.00 -5.62 1.32
N THR A 63 -1.97 -6.28 1.83
CA THR A 63 -1.79 -6.55 3.27
C THR A 63 -0.98 -5.42 3.92
N LEU A 64 -1.51 -4.85 5.00
CA LEU A 64 -0.90 -3.77 5.75
C LEU A 64 -0.16 -4.32 6.97
N PHE A 65 1.06 -3.85 7.18
CA PHE A 65 1.88 -4.15 8.35
C PHE A 65 2.79 -2.96 8.67
N ALA A 66 3.17 -2.83 9.94
CA ALA A 66 4.12 -1.83 10.39
C ALA A 66 5.48 -2.50 10.67
N THR A 67 6.55 -1.80 10.36
CA THR A 67 7.93 -2.18 10.69
C THR A 67 8.60 -1.03 11.43
N ASP A 68 9.72 -1.31 12.10
CA ASP A 68 10.50 -0.30 12.84
C ASP A 68 9.71 0.47 13.90
N LEU A 69 8.78 -0.21 14.59
CA LEU A 69 8.05 0.37 15.71
C LEU A 69 8.97 0.57 16.93
N PRO A 70 8.85 1.69 17.67
CA PRO A 70 9.53 1.86 18.94
C PRO A 70 9.15 0.77 19.94
N LYS A 71 10.07 0.43 20.86
CA LYS A 71 9.78 -0.54 21.93
C LYS A 71 8.58 -0.06 22.77
N GLY A 72 7.61 -0.95 22.99
CA GLY A 72 6.38 -0.64 23.71
C GLY A 72 5.32 0.07 22.87
N VAL A 73 5.45 0.06 21.53
CA VAL A 73 4.39 0.51 20.62
C VAL A 73 3.91 -0.67 19.78
N GLN A 74 2.60 -0.89 19.79
CA GLN A 74 1.93 -1.85 18.91
C GLN A 74 1.13 -1.10 17.85
N ALA A 75 1.14 -1.60 16.62
CA ALA A 75 0.28 -1.11 15.54
C ALA A 75 -0.76 -2.17 15.17
N ASP A 76 -2.02 -1.78 15.10
CA ASP A 76 -3.13 -2.62 14.68
C ASP A 76 -3.85 -1.98 13.50
N PHE A 77 -4.11 -2.74 12.44
CA PHE A 77 -4.76 -2.26 11.23
C PHE A 77 -6.15 -2.88 11.08
N ASP A 78 -7.18 -2.04 10.92
CA ASP A 78 -8.55 -2.46 10.68
C ASP A 78 -9.15 -1.76 9.45
N PRO A 79 -9.35 -2.47 8.32
CA PRO A 79 -8.94 -3.85 8.06
C PRO A 79 -7.44 -3.97 7.75
N LYS A 80 -6.83 -5.11 8.14
CA LYS A 80 -5.42 -5.45 7.81
C LYS A 80 -5.19 -5.80 6.34
N GLU A 81 -6.23 -6.25 5.65
CA GLU A 81 -6.20 -6.66 4.24
C GLU A 81 -7.24 -5.84 3.49
N VAL A 82 -6.78 -5.14 2.45
CA VAL A 82 -7.61 -4.22 1.66
C VAL A 82 -7.63 -4.70 0.22
N THR A 83 -8.77 -5.19 -0.23
CA THR A 83 -8.97 -5.57 -1.63
C THR A 83 -9.39 -4.36 -2.45
N LEU A 84 -8.54 -4.00 -3.41
CA LEU A 84 -8.80 -2.97 -4.41
C LEU A 84 -9.30 -3.64 -5.71
N SER A 85 -10.17 -2.94 -6.43
CA SER A 85 -10.70 -3.37 -7.73
C SER A 85 -10.65 -2.22 -8.73
N ALA A 86 -10.73 -2.51 -10.02
CA ALA A 86 -10.77 -1.46 -11.05
C ALA A 86 -11.99 -0.53 -10.92
N GLU A 87 -13.10 -1.02 -10.34
CA GLU A 87 -14.32 -0.25 -10.05
C GLU A 87 -14.28 0.45 -8.68
N ASP A 88 -13.49 -0.07 -7.74
CA ASP A 88 -13.36 0.41 -6.38
C ASP A 88 -11.87 0.49 -6.04
N ALA A 89 -11.25 1.49 -6.64
CA ALA A 89 -9.81 1.73 -6.55
C ALA A 89 -9.44 2.55 -5.31
N LEU A 90 -10.40 2.96 -4.48
CA LEU A 90 -10.13 3.83 -3.33
C LEU A 90 -10.70 3.27 -2.05
N LYS A 91 -9.81 2.85 -1.15
CA LYS A 91 -10.20 2.31 0.16
C LYS A 91 -9.39 2.90 1.29
N THR A 92 -9.92 2.74 2.49
CA THR A 92 -9.30 3.21 3.71
C THR A 92 -9.15 2.08 4.72
N SER A 93 -8.09 2.15 5.51
CA SER A 93 -7.86 1.31 6.69
C SER A 93 -7.44 2.21 7.84
N GLN A 94 -7.88 1.90 9.06
CA GLN A 94 -7.45 2.61 10.24
C GLN A 94 -6.26 1.89 10.85
N VAL A 95 -5.20 2.61 11.18
CA VAL A 95 -4.12 2.09 12.03
C VAL A 95 -4.22 2.72 13.41
N THR A 96 -4.26 1.87 14.43
CA THR A 96 -4.27 2.27 15.84
C THR A 96 -2.90 1.94 16.44
N LEU A 97 -2.19 2.97 16.89
CA LEU A 97 -0.94 2.82 17.62
C LEU A 97 -1.23 2.85 19.12
N THR A 98 -0.87 1.78 19.82
CA THR A 98 -1.04 1.67 21.27
C THR A 98 0.32 1.71 21.93
N VAL A 99 0.51 2.63 22.87
CA VAL A 99 1.68 2.63 23.75
C VAL A 99 1.38 1.67 24.90
N GLU A 100 2.02 0.51 24.88
CA GLU A 100 1.95 -0.43 25.98
C GLU A 100 2.58 0.21 27.22
N LYS A 101 1.76 0.41 28.26
CA LYS A 101 2.29 0.70 29.60
C LYS A 101 2.76 -0.61 30.22
N ASP A 102 3.86 -1.15 29.71
CA ASP A 102 4.75 -1.98 30.51
C ASP A 102 6.11 -2.16 29.82
N ILE A 103 7.09 -1.35 30.25
CA ILE A 103 8.44 -1.89 30.36
C ILE A 103 8.61 -2.11 31.87
N GLU A 104 8.14 -3.24 32.39
CA GLU A 104 8.69 -3.78 33.63
C GLU A 104 10.21 -3.82 33.45
N CYS A 105 10.92 -3.04 34.27
CA CYS A 105 12.34 -3.26 34.53
C CYS A 105 12.48 -4.65 35.15
N GLN A 106 12.52 -5.71 34.34
CA GLN A 106 12.93 -7.03 34.79
C GLN A 106 14.44 -7.03 34.97
N GLY A 107 14.87 -6.49 36.10
CA GLY A 107 16.27 -6.42 36.49
C GLY A 107 16.41 -5.95 37.93
N LEU A 108 16.63 -6.92 38.82
CA LEU A 108 17.05 -6.81 40.22
C LEU A 108 15.94 -6.64 41.27
N ARG A 109 15.21 -7.74 41.52
CA ARG A 109 14.62 -7.98 42.84
C ARG A 109 14.85 -9.44 43.25
N ASN A 110 16.02 -9.73 43.83
CA ASN A 110 16.32 -10.94 44.61
C ASN A 110 17.42 -10.58 45.62
N ASN A 111 17.06 -10.06 46.81
CA ASN A 111 16.90 -10.77 48.09
C ASN A 111 18.17 -10.71 48.98
N PRO A 112 18.23 -9.91 50.06
CA PRO A 112 19.24 -10.09 51.10
C PRO A 112 18.87 -11.31 51.94
N SER A 113 19.63 -12.39 51.80
CA SER A 113 19.54 -13.53 52.72
C SER A 113 20.26 -13.15 54.02
N SER A 114 19.50 -13.05 55.11
CA SER A 114 20.03 -13.00 56.47
C SER A 114 20.88 -14.23 56.76
N HIS A 115 22.09 -14.03 57.28
CA HIS A 115 22.72 -14.81 58.35
C HIS A 115 23.88 -14.02 58.94
#